data_AF-A0A845YQE4-F1
#
_entry.id   AF-A0A845YQE4-F1
#
_cell.length_a   1.000
_cell.length_b   1.000
_cell.length_c   1.000
_cell.angle_alpha   90.00
_cell.angle_beta   90.00
_cell.angle_gamma   90.00
#
_symmetry.space_group_name_H-M   'P 1'
#
loop_
_entity.id
_entity.type
_entity.pdbx_description
1 polymer ?
#
loop_
_entity_poly.entity_id
_entity_poly.type
_entity_poly.pdbx_seq_one_letter_code
_entity_poly.pdbx_strand_id
1 'polypeptide(L)'
;MFFTITGKFPLYLLDSENGNKPHQREEAKQKLSASPNLSEFILSKINRVFDRAFEIKIDSRWQSISALNKALIDILYQFEKRMLQKGRP
;
A
#
# COMPACT_ATOMS: atom_id res chain seq x y z
N MET A 1 -9.55 1.74 0.18
CA MET A 1 -8.13 2.05 0.48
C MET A 1 -7.34 2.53 -0.73
N PHE A 2 -7.20 1.77 -1.81
CA PHE A 2 -6.44 2.26 -2.98
C PHE A 2 -7.01 3.58 -3.53
N PHE A 3 -8.31 3.58 -3.87
CA PHE A 3 -9.01 4.79 -4.33
C PHE A 3 -8.93 5.95 -3.34
N THR A 4 -9.00 5.69 -2.04
CA THR A 4 -8.95 6.75 -1.02
C THR A 4 -7.60 7.46 -0.96
N ILE A 5 -6.52 6.79 -1.39
CA ILE A 5 -5.16 7.35 -1.42
C ILE A 5 -4.86 7.94 -2.81
N THR A 6 -5.23 7.24 -3.87
CA THR A 6 -4.84 7.60 -5.24
C THR A 6 -5.91 8.39 -5.99
N GLY A 7 -7.15 8.44 -5.51
CA GLY A 7 -8.31 9.00 -6.23
C GLY A 7 -8.64 8.25 -7.53
N LYS A 8 -8.09 7.05 -7.75
CA LYS A 8 -8.22 6.28 -8.99
C LYS A 8 -8.86 4.92 -8.70
N PHE A 9 -9.78 4.51 -9.57
CA PHE A 9 -10.38 3.19 -9.51
C PHE A 9 -9.46 2.16 -10.16
N PRO A 10 -9.10 1.06 -9.49
CA PRO A 10 -8.29 0.01 -10.08
C PRO A 10 -9.19 -0.87 -10.98
N LEU A 11 -9.50 -0.39 -12.18
CA LEU A 11 -10.40 -1.09 -13.12
C LEU A 11 -9.84 -2.43 -13.60
N TYR A 12 -8.52 -2.53 -13.70
CA TYR A 12 -7.80 -3.73 -14.16
C TYR A 12 -6.71 -4.11 -13.16
N LEU A 13 -6.56 -5.41 -12.91
CA LEU A 13 -5.55 -5.95 -11.98
C LEU A 13 -4.13 -5.84 -12.51
N LEU A 14 -3.94 -5.89 -13.83
CA LEU A 14 -2.69 -5.61 -14.51
C LEU A 14 -2.96 -4.56 -15.58
N ASP A 15 -1.99 -3.68 -15.84
CA ASP A 15 -2.03 -2.89 -17.07
C ASP A 15 -1.68 -3.75 -18.29
N SER A 16 -2.11 -3.32 -19.47
CA SER A 16 -1.87 -4.02 -20.73
C SER A 16 -0.48 -3.80 -21.31
N GLU A 17 0.19 -2.72 -20.91
CA GLU A 17 1.48 -2.31 -21.49
C GLU A 17 2.65 -3.05 -20.86
N ASN A 18 2.67 -3.16 -19.53
CA ASN A 18 3.81 -3.58 -18.74
C ASN A 18 3.47 -4.68 -17.71
N GLY A 19 2.20 -5.06 -17.60
CA GLY A 19 1.72 -6.01 -16.60
C GLY A 19 1.77 -5.49 -15.18
N ASN A 20 1.79 -4.16 -14.95
CA ASN A 20 1.90 -3.64 -13.59
C ASN A 20 0.57 -3.70 -12.84
N LYS A 21 0.66 -4.03 -11.55
CA LYS A 21 -0.47 -3.90 -10.62
C LYS A 21 -0.86 -2.43 -10.42
N PRO A 22 -2.10 -2.13 -10.00
CA PRO A 22 -2.59 -0.75 -9.88
C PRO A 22 -1.67 0.22 -9.11
N HIS A 23 -1.06 -0.25 -8.02
CA HIS A 23 -0.17 0.56 -7.17
C HIS A 23 1.26 0.72 -7.72
N GLN A 24 1.64 -0.06 -8.73
CA GLN A 24 2.95 -0.01 -9.38
C GLN A 24 2.98 0.92 -10.60
N ARG A 25 1.81 1.42 -11.04
CA ARG A 25 1.69 2.39 -12.13
C ARG A 25 2.22 3.75 -11.71
N GLU A 26 2.79 4.48 -12.65
CA GLU A 26 3.50 5.74 -12.39
C GLU A 26 2.65 6.75 -11.60
N GLU A 27 1.40 7.00 -12.02
CA GLU A 27 0.49 7.91 -11.32
C GLU A 27 0.24 7.49 -9.86
N ALA A 28 0.09 6.18 -9.60
CA ALA A 28 -0.16 5.68 -8.27
C ALA A 28 1.09 5.76 -7.40
N LYS A 29 2.26 5.44 -7.96
CA LYS A 29 3.56 5.60 -7.29
C LYS A 29 3.76 7.03 -6.82
N GLN A 30 3.54 8.01 -7.70
CA GLN A 30 3.66 9.43 -7.38
C GLN A 30 2.72 9.84 -6.23
N LYS A 31 1.46 9.40 -6.24
CA LYS A 31 0.51 9.73 -5.17
C LYS A 31 0.84 9.03 -3.85
N LEU A 32 1.34 7.80 -3.89
CA LEU A 32 1.74 7.05 -2.71
C LEU A 32 3.02 7.60 -2.07
N SER A 33 3.96 8.08 -2.88
CA SER A 33 5.22 8.68 -2.42
C SER A 33 5.10 10.16 -2.05
N ALA A 34 4.06 10.86 -2.51
CA ALA A 34 3.86 12.29 -2.25
C ALA A 34 3.58 12.65 -0.78
N SER A 35 3.37 11.67 0.11
CA SER A 35 3.12 11.95 1.51
C SER A 35 4.44 12.30 2.24
N PRO A 36 4.64 13.56 2.67
CA PRO A 36 5.93 14.02 3.21
C PRO A 36 6.32 13.34 4.53
N ASN A 37 5.35 12.77 5.24
CA ASN A 37 5.57 12.09 6.52
C ASN A 37 5.78 10.58 6.35
N LEU A 38 5.63 10.04 5.15
CA LEU A 38 5.69 8.61 4.91
C LEU A 38 7.13 8.21 4.56
N SER A 39 7.83 7.62 5.53
CA SER A 39 9.16 7.06 5.25
C SER A 39 9.09 5.97 4.18
N GLU A 40 10.17 5.84 3.40
CA GLU A 40 10.32 4.77 2.40
C GLU A 40 10.04 3.38 2.98
N PHE A 41 10.43 3.16 4.25
CA PHE A 41 10.13 1.93 4.97
C PHE A 41 8.62 1.66 5.05
N ILE A 42 7.81 2.64 5.45
CA ILE A 42 6.36 2.47 5.58
C ILE A 42 5.70 2.36 4.20
N LEU A 43 6.17 3.13 3.23
CA LEU A 43 5.73 3.01 1.84
C LEU A 43 5.95 1.59 1.31
N SER A 44 7.11 0.99 1.57
CA SER A 44 7.40 -0.40 1.16
C SER A 44 6.42 -1.41 1.78
N LYS A 45 5.98 -1.19 3.02
CA LYS A 45 5.00 -2.05 3.69
C LYS A 45 3.62 -1.89 3.08
N ILE A 46 3.20 -0.66 2.78
CA ILE A 46 1.94 -0.37 2.11
C ILE A 46 1.91 -1.00 0.71
N ASN A 47 3.01 -0.89 -0.04
CA ASN A 47 3.14 -1.55 -1.35
C ASN A 47 2.94 -3.07 -1.24
N ARG A 48 3.55 -3.73 -0.23
CA ARG A 48 3.32 -5.17 0.01
C ARG A 48 1.85 -5.51 0.31
N VAL A 49 1.13 -4.63 1.00
CA VAL A 49 -0.31 -4.82 1.22
C VAL A 49 -1.06 -4.81 -0.12
N PHE A 50 -0.71 -3.88 -1.01
CA PHE A 50 -1.31 -3.80 -2.33
C PHE A 50 -0.87 -4.92 -3.28
N ASP A 51 0.39 -5.37 -3.22
CA ASP A 51 0.87 -6.53 -3.97
C ASP A 51 0.01 -7.75 -3.72
N ARG A 52 -0.30 -7.99 -2.44
CA ARG A 52 -1.18 -9.09 -2.04
C ARG A 52 -2.64 -8.83 -2.41
N ALA A 53 -3.14 -7.60 -2.24
CA ALA A 53 -4.53 -7.27 -2.56
C ALA A 53 -4.85 -7.39 -4.06
N PHE A 54 -3.89 -7.06 -4.92
CA PHE A 54 -4.02 -7.10 -6.37
C PHE A 54 -3.40 -8.34 -7.01
N GLU A 55 -3.21 -9.41 -6.24
CA GLU A 55 -2.72 -10.66 -6.81
C GLU A 55 -3.75 -11.29 -7.76
N ILE A 56 -3.30 -11.88 -8.86
CA ILE A 56 -4.18 -12.48 -9.87
C ILE A 56 -4.88 -13.70 -9.25
N LYS A 57 -4.10 -14.55 -8.58
CA LYS A 57 -4.62 -15.71 -7.84
C LYS A 57 -5.39 -15.24 -6.61
N ILE A 58 -6.70 -15.51 -6.57
CA ILE A 58 -7.58 -15.06 -5.50
C ILE A 58 -7.18 -15.64 -4.14
N ASP A 59 -6.70 -16.89 -4.10
CA ASP A 59 -6.25 -17.57 -2.88
C ASP A 59 -4.98 -16.95 -2.27
N SER A 60 -4.21 -16.23 -3.09
CA SER A 60 -3.04 -15.49 -2.62
C SER A 60 -3.39 -14.13 -2.00
N ARG A 61 -4.62 -13.64 -2.18
CA ARG A 61 -5.08 -12.36 -1.64
C ARG A 61 -5.27 -12.41 -0.12
N TRP A 62 -5.66 -11.29 0.45
CA TRP A 62 -6.14 -11.23 1.82
C TRP A 62 -7.43 -12.06 1.96
N GLN A 63 -7.34 -13.18 2.66
CA GLN A 63 -8.46 -14.13 2.80
C GLN A 63 -9.57 -13.65 3.74
N SER A 64 -9.32 -12.57 4.49
CA SER A 64 -10.35 -11.94 5.32
C SER A 64 -10.01 -10.48 5.60
N ILE A 65 -11.05 -9.70 5.92
CA ILE A 65 -10.90 -8.32 6.40
C ILE A 65 -10.05 -8.30 7.68
N SER A 66 -10.20 -9.30 8.56
CA SER A 66 -9.40 -9.40 9.80
C SER A 66 -7.91 -9.55 9.51
N ALA A 67 -7.53 -10.37 8.52
CA ALA A 67 -6.13 -10.55 8.13
C ALA A 67 -5.53 -9.25 7.57
N LEU A 68 -6.27 -8.55 6.70
CA LEU A 68 -5.87 -7.25 6.19
C LEU A 68 -5.74 -6.22 7.32
N ASN A 69 -6.72 -6.15 8.22
CA ASN A 69 -6.73 -5.20 9.32
C ASN A 69 -5.53 -5.41 10.27
N LYS A 70 -5.22 -6.66 10.62
CA LYS A 70 -4.02 -7.00 11.40
C LYS A 70 -2.74 -6.49 10.74
N ALA A 71 -2.60 -6.67 9.42
CA ALA A 71 -1.44 -6.17 8.69
C ALA A 71 -1.35 -4.64 8.69
N LEU A 72 -2.48 -3.94 8.54
CA LEU A 72 -2.51 -2.47 8.60
C LEU A 72 -2.18 -1.93 9.99
N ILE A 73 -2.69 -2.57 11.05
CA ILE A 73 -2.39 -2.20 12.45
C ILE A 73 -0.90 -2.40 12.75
N ASP A 74 -0.28 -3.49 12.28
CA ASP A 74 1.16 -3.72 12.45
C ASP A 74 2.00 -2.62 11.76
N ILE A 75 1.60 -2.19 10.57
CA ILE A 75 2.24 -1.07 9.87
C ILE A 75 2.09 0.23 10.65
N LEU A 76 0.89 0.52 11.17
CA LEU A 76 0.63 1.71 11.98
C LEU A 76 1.49 1.75 13.24
N TYR A 77 1.57 0.62 13.96
CA TYR A 77 2.40 0.49 15.15
C TYR A 77 3.89 0.73 14.82
N GLN A 78 4.39 0.17 13.71
CA GLN A 78 5.76 0.41 13.27
C GLN A 78 6.00 1.87 12.88
N PHE A 79 5.02 2.53 12.26
CA PHE A 79 5.09 3.96 11.95
C PHE A 79 5.18 4.81 13.22
N GLU A 80 4.27 4.60 14.17
CA GLU A 80 4.24 5.34 15.45
C GLU A 80 5.53 5.15 16.25
N LYS A 81 6.01 3.91 16.37
CA LYS A 81 7.27 3.59 17.04
C LYS A 81 8.45 4.37 16.43
N ARG A 82 8.51 4.49 15.10
CA ARG A 82 9.58 5.23 14.42
C ARG A 82 9.44 6.74 14.57
N MET A 83 8.22 7.27 14.60
CA MET A 83 7.97 8.68 14.87
C MET A 83 8.39 9.05 16.30
N LEU A 84 8.15 8.17 17.28
CA LEU A 84 8.60 8.37 18.66
C LEU A 84 10.13 8.31 18.79
N GLN A 85 10.80 7.43 18.03
CA GLN A 85 12.27 7.30 18.05
C GLN A 85 13.01 8.44 17.36
N LYS A 86 12.37 9.14 16.41
CA LYS A 86 13.00 10.24 15.67
C LYS A 86 13.01 11.58 16.42
N GLY A 87 12.42 11.66 17.61
CA GLY A 87 12.06 12.93 18.23
C GLY A 87 10.94 13.58 17.42
N ARG A 88 9.85 13.99 18.09
CA ARG A 88 8.89 14.89 17.43
C ARG A 88 9.66 16.16 17.01
N PRO A 89 9.30 16.81 15.89
CA PRO A 89 9.71 18.20 15.69
C PRO A 89 9.34 19.04 16.90
#